data_AF-A0A2P6WDG8-F1
#
_entry.id   AF-A0A2P6WDG8-F1
#
_cell.length_a   1.000
_cell.length_b   1.000
_cell.length_c   1.000
_cell.angle_alpha   90.00
_cell.angle_beta   90.00
_cell.angle_gamma   90.00
#
_symmetry.space_group_name_H-M   'P 1'
#
loop_
_entity.id
_entity.type
_entity.pdbx_description
1 polymer ?
#
loop_
_entity_poly.entity_id
_entity_poly.type
_entity_poly.pdbx_seq_one_letter_code
_entity_poly.pdbx_strand_id
1 'polypeptide(L)'
;MKPFIQIQNQQSTLAHWKQILAGNKFNSFAAFAYVTDSGVAQIRTQLKNDFGKSRDCRWLFGFDYGRTQPTALQKLNEIGKSAIRIHDGKYVVQSKAFIPRAVFHLKTALTLQKNGYPCQQIVGSGNLSASGLTSGIEAGCVVDYSQVSHKRGTALITTLEELWEKATPLEEVLHDYQTRYAEIIEPTVFGSGNGDHAEVASLFWIDVGYVTKNRGEDKPGNQFDLPKGSHVYLGVKKVHDPKRNSVLGTLNIKTPDGEIAERRLRFGNNEMEKLTLPIPEQYGYECYDGKILTFRREGNEIVLEALEPDDFFQTYGKHLSSCSKMKSGRKYGTVSLHQ
;
A
#
# COMPACT_ATOMS: atom_id res chain seq x y z
N MET A 1 17.04 -20.08 -14.99
CA MET A 1 15.95 -19.70 -14.06
C MET A 1 16.47 -19.82 -12.64
N LYS A 2 16.13 -18.88 -11.76
CA LYS A 2 16.57 -18.86 -10.36
C LYS A 2 15.35 -18.70 -9.44
N PRO A 3 14.82 -19.79 -8.85
CA PRO A 3 13.71 -19.70 -7.92
C PRO A 3 14.16 -19.02 -6.61
N PHE A 4 13.22 -18.36 -5.94
CA PHE A 4 13.41 -17.81 -4.60
C PHE A 4 12.12 -17.92 -3.79
N ILE A 5 12.27 -17.98 -2.47
CA ILE A 5 11.19 -17.77 -1.52
C ILE A 5 11.55 -16.51 -0.75
N GLN A 6 10.71 -15.49 -0.86
CA GLN A 6 10.78 -14.31 -0.01
C GLN A 6 10.33 -14.72 1.38
N ILE A 7 11.21 -14.53 2.35
CA ILE A 7 10.89 -14.52 3.77
C ILE A 7 11.55 -13.29 4.39
N GLN A 8 11.08 -12.90 5.57
CA GLN A 8 11.67 -11.80 6.32
C GLN A 8 13.19 -11.97 6.46
N ASN A 9 13.95 -10.89 6.25
CA ASN A 9 15.42 -10.84 6.29
C ASN A 9 16.17 -11.61 5.18
N GLN A 10 15.47 -12.11 4.15
CA GLN A 10 16.09 -12.59 2.92
C GLN A 10 15.91 -11.60 1.76
N GLN A 11 16.46 -11.93 0.59
CA GLN A 11 16.29 -11.12 -0.60
C GLN A 11 14.82 -11.13 -1.03
N SER A 12 14.22 -9.93 -1.09
CA SER A 12 12.82 -9.76 -1.46
C SER A 12 12.60 -9.70 -2.97
N THR A 13 11.33 -9.82 -3.39
CA THR A 13 10.87 -9.55 -4.76
C THR A 13 11.34 -8.18 -5.22
N LEU A 14 11.23 -7.16 -4.36
CA LEU A 14 11.72 -5.81 -4.65
C LEU A 14 13.24 -5.76 -4.86
N ALA A 15 14.01 -6.50 -4.05
CA ALA A 15 15.46 -6.55 -4.19
C ALA A 15 15.89 -7.26 -5.47
N HIS A 16 15.24 -8.38 -5.84
CA HIS A 16 15.42 -8.99 -7.15
C HIS A 16 15.05 -8.03 -8.28
N TRP A 17 13.98 -7.25 -8.12
CA TRP A 17 13.54 -6.30 -9.14
C TRP A 17 14.55 -5.18 -9.34
N LYS A 18 15.09 -4.65 -8.25
CA LYS A 18 16.20 -3.70 -8.29
C LYS A 18 17.38 -4.24 -9.09
N GLN A 19 17.76 -5.49 -8.89
CA GLN A 19 18.88 -6.11 -9.60
C GLN A 19 18.65 -6.18 -11.11
N ILE A 20 17.47 -6.63 -11.56
CA ILE A 20 17.19 -6.72 -13.00
C ILE A 20 17.05 -5.33 -13.65
N LEU A 21 16.62 -4.32 -12.90
CA LEU A 21 16.52 -2.94 -13.38
C LEU A 21 17.92 -2.29 -13.49
N ALA A 22 18.77 -2.43 -12.46
CA ALA A 22 20.11 -1.85 -12.45
C ALA A 22 20.99 -2.39 -13.60
N GLY A 23 20.79 -3.66 -13.97
CA GLY A 23 21.52 -4.31 -15.07
C GLY A 23 21.07 -3.91 -16.48
N ASN A 24 20.03 -3.09 -16.65
CA ASN A 24 19.42 -2.82 -17.95
C ASN A 24 18.98 -1.35 -18.07
N LYS A 25 19.25 -0.65 -19.17
CA LYS A 25 18.85 0.76 -19.37
C LYS A 25 17.62 0.97 -20.26
N PHE A 26 17.10 -0.09 -20.86
CA PHE A 26 15.97 -0.07 -21.79
C PHE A 26 14.62 -0.21 -21.07
N ASN A 27 13.54 -0.21 -21.85
CA ASN A 27 12.17 -0.19 -21.36
C ASN A 27 11.85 -1.37 -20.44
N SER A 28 10.86 -1.16 -19.58
CA SER A 28 10.34 -2.17 -18.68
C SER A 28 8.83 -2.37 -18.89
N PHE A 29 8.38 -3.58 -18.58
CA PHE A 29 6.97 -3.94 -18.58
C PHE A 29 6.67 -4.65 -17.27
N ALA A 30 5.60 -4.26 -16.59
CA ALA A 30 5.11 -4.95 -15.42
C ALA A 30 3.61 -5.19 -15.51
N ALA A 31 3.17 -6.36 -15.03
CA ALA A 31 1.78 -6.76 -14.98
C ALA A 31 1.46 -7.36 -13.61
N PHE A 32 0.51 -6.75 -12.89
CA PHE A 32 0.09 -7.19 -11.56
C PHE A 32 -1.43 -7.25 -11.45
N ALA A 33 -1.95 -8.16 -10.62
CA ALA A 33 -3.39 -8.26 -10.39
C ALA A 33 -3.94 -6.95 -9.82
N TYR A 34 -3.21 -6.38 -8.85
CA TYR A 34 -3.54 -5.09 -8.25
C TYR A 34 -2.30 -4.31 -7.81
N VAL A 35 -2.54 -3.04 -7.48
CA VAL A 35 -1.58 -2.11 -6.89
C VAL A 35 -2.17 -1.37 -5.70
N THR A 36 -1.37 -1.21 -4.64
CA THR A 36 -1.72 -0.46 -3.42
C THR A 36 -0.78 0.73 -3.22
N ASP A 37 -1.21 1.69 -2.42
CA ASP A 37 -0.42 2.86 -2.03
C ASP A 37 0.87 2.45 -1.30
N SER A 38 0.80 1.39 -0.49
CA SER A 38 1.96 0.83 0.20
C SER A 38 2.99 0.29 -0.80
N GLY A 39 2.54 -0.41 -1.85
CA GLY A 39 3.40 -0.90 -2.92
C GLY A 39 4.05 0.23 -3.71
N VAL A 40 3.29 1.27 -4.07
CA VAL A 40 3.84 2.45 -4.76
C VAL A 40 4.81 3.21 -3.86
N ALA A 41 4.59 3.25 -2.54
CA ALA A 41 5.55 3.83 -1.61
C ALA A 41 6.89 3.07 -1.60
N GLN A 42 6.88 1.73 -1.74
CA GLN A 42 8.10 0.94 -1.92
C GLN A 42 8.81 1.29 -3.23
N ILE A 43 8.08 1.40 -4.35
CA ILE A 43 8.66 1.83 -5.63
C ILE A 43 9.31 3.22 -5.51
N ARG A 44 8.59 4.20 -4.94
CA ARG A 44 9.11 5.57 -4.76
C ARG A 44 10.36 5.62 -3.89
N THR A 45 10.41 4.81 -2.85
CA THR A 45 11.49 4.85 -1.86
C THR A 45 12.72 4.07 -2.35
N GLN A 46 12.52 2.94 -3.05
CA GLN A 46 13.61 1.99 -3.32
C GLN A 46 14.04 1.92 -4.78
N LEU A 47 13.12 2.23 -5.72
CA LEU A 47 13.30 2.03 -7.16
C LEU A 47 13.08 3.30 -8.01
N LYS A 48 12.75 4.45 -7.43
CA LYS A 48 12.49 5.70 -8.17
C LYS A 48 13.64 6.08 -9.12
N ASN A 49 14.87 5.86 -8.70
CA ASN A 49 16.06 6.15 -9.50
C ASN A 49 16.26 5.13 -10.63
N ASP A 50 15.84 3.88 -10.43
CA ASP A 50 15.92 2.79 -11.41
C ASP A 50 14.85 2.90 -12.51
N PHE A 51 13.69 3.47 -12.15
CA PHE A 51 12.60 3.88 -13.06
C PHE A 51 12.77 5.32 -13.58
N GLY A 52 13.98 5.87 -13.53
CA GLY A 52 14.28 7.27 -13.84
C GLY A 52 13.80 7.75 -15.22
N LYS A 53 13.97 9.06 -15.47
CA LYS A 53 13.40 9.80 -16.62
C LYS A 53 13.70 9.22 -18.02
N SER A 54 14.70 8.34 -18.18
CA SER A 54 15.09 7.78 -19.46
C SER A 54 14.46 6.42 -19.79
N ARG A 55 13.78 5.76 -18.83
CA ARG A 55 13.19 4.44 -19.04
C ARG A 55 11.67 4.55 -19.19
N ASP A 56 11.13 4.07 -20.32
CA ASP A 56 9.68 3.91 -20.45
C ASP A 56 9.23 2.68 -19.65
N CYS A 57 8.19 2.86 -18.85
CA CYS A 57 7.69 1.85 -17.93
C CYS A 57 6.22 1.60 -18.22
N ARG A 58 5.90 0.42 -18.76
CA ARG A 58 4.53 0.02 -19.03
C ARG A 58 3.99 -0.79 -17.87
N TRP A 59 2.84 -0.39 -17.35
CA TRP A 59 2.18 -1.00 -16.21
C TRP A 59 0.79 -1.48 -16.61
N LEU A 60 0.58 -2.79 -16.55
CA LEU A 60 -0.70 -3.42 -16.80
C LEU A 60 -1.30 -3.92 -15.49
N PHE A 61 -2.48 -3.43 -15.12
CA PHE A 61 -3.15 -3.86 -13.89
C PHE A 61 -4.53 -4.44 -14.17
N GLY A 62 -5.03 -5.27 -13.25
CA GLY A 62 -6.46 -5.44 -13.04
C GLY A 62 -6.96 -4.44 -11.99
N PHE A 63 -8.28 -4.37 -11.81
CA PHE A 63 -8.85 -3.81 -10.57
C PHE A 63 -9.04 -4.85 -9.47
N ASP A 64 -8.99 -6.15 -9.83
CA ASP A 64 -9.06 -7.31 -8.92
C ASP A 64 -10.13 -7.15 -7.81
N TYR A 65 -11.40 -7.05 -8.20
CA TYR A 65 -12.53 -6.85 -7.27
C TYR A 65 -12.45 -5.55 -6.45
N GLY A 66 -11.75 -4.53 -6.94
CA GLY A 66 -11.56 -3.26 -6.26
C GLY A 66 -10.34 -3.21 -5.33
N ARG A 67 -9.42 -4.17 -5.40
CA ARG A 67 -8.17 -4.14 -4.62
C ARG A 67 -7.16 -3.10 -5.11
N THR A 68 -7.21 -2.74 -6.39
CA THR A 68 -6.36 -1.68 -6.93
C THR A 68 -6.79 -0.33 -6.38
N GLN A 69 -5.91 0.34 -5.65
CA GLN A 69 -6.22 1.64 -5.06
C GLN A 69 -6.09 2.75 -6.12
N PRO A 70 -7.12 3.60 -6.31
CA PRO A 70 -7.05 4.67 -7.30
C PRO A 70 -5.93 5.69 -7.05
N THR A 71 -5.66 5.98 -5.78
CA THR A 71 -4.56 6.85 -5.34
C THR A 71 -3.20 6.27 -5.68
N ALA A 72 -3.06 4.94 -5.64
CA ALA A 72 -1.83 4.26 -6.03
C ALA A 72 -1.56 4.39 -7.52
N LEU A 73 -2.60 4.25 -8.37
CA LEU A 73 -2.50 4.47 -9.81
C LEU A 73 -2.04 5.90 -10.14
N GLN A 74 -2.63 6.91 -9.49
CA GLN A 74 -2.22 8.31 -9.63
C GLN A 74 -0.75 8.50 -9.25
N LYS A 75 -0.36 8.04 -8.05
CA LYS A 75 1.01 8.17 -7.55
C LYS A 75 2.02 7.42 -8.41
N LEU A 76 1.64 6.28 -8.98
CA LEU A 76 2.53 5.50 -9.86
C LEU A 76 2.72 6.21 -11.20
N ASN A 77 1.66 6.83 -11.74
CA ASN A 77 1.71 7.57 -13.00
C ASN A 77 2.68 8.77 -12.94
N GLU A 78 2.93 9.31 -11.74
CA GLU A 78 3.89 10.38 -11.49
C GLU A 78 5.36 9.91 -11.46
N ILE A 79 5.63 8.60 -11.47
CA ILE A 79 6.97 8.03 -11.38
C ILE A 79 7.54 7.78 -12.77
N GLY A 80 8.65 8.44 -13.11
CA GLY A 80 9.38 8.18 -14.35
C GLY A 80 8.55 8.48 -15.61
N LYS A 81 8.78 7.70 -16.67
CA LYS A 81 7.93 7.70 -17.87
C LYS A 81 6.97 6.52 -17.83
N SER A 82 6.01 6.60 -16.92
CA SER A 82 5.01 5.55 -16.73
C SER A 82 3.85 5.69 -17.71
N ALA A 83 3.48 4.58 -18.33
CA ALA A 83 2.22 4.41 -19.04
C ALA A 83 1.44 3.30 -18.33
N ILE A 84 0.19 3.58 -17.96
CA ILE A 84 -0.64 2.64 -17.20
C ILE A 84 -1.86 2.26 -18.04
N ARG A 85 -2.12 0.97 -18.17
CA ARG A 85 -3.35 0.42 -18.74
C ARG A 85 -4.00 -0.58 -17.78
N ILE A 86 -5.32 -0.66 -17.86
CA ILE A 86 -6.15 -1.55 -17.05
C ILE A 86 -6.76 -2.62 -17.93
N HIS A 87 -6.50 -3.88 -17.61
CA HIS A 87 -7.13 -5.02 -18.26
C HIS A 87 -8.64 -4.93 -18.08
N ASP A 88 -9.36 -4.91 -19.21
CA ASP A 88 -10.82 -4.80 -19.27
C ASP A 88 -11.41 -3.60 -18.48
N GLY A 89 -10.63 -2.51 -18.35
CA GLY A 89 -10.94 -1.38 -17.48
C GLY A 89 -12.36 -0.82 -17.67
N LYS A 90 -12.76 -0.52 -18.91
CA LYS A 90 -14.10 0.04 -19.20
C LYS A 90 -15.23 -0.82 -18.65
N TYR A 91 -15.16 -2.14 -18.84
CA TYR A 91 -16.18 -3.04 -18.35
C TYR A 91 -16.18 -3.10 -16.82
N VAL A 92 -15.00 -3.28 -16.22
CA VAL A 92 -14.90 -3.49 -14.77
C VAL A 92 -15.37 -2.25 -14.02
N VAL A 93 -15.04 -1.04 -14.49
CA VAL A 93 -15.55 0.23 -13.93
C VAL A 93 -17.07 0.37 -14.07
N GLN A 94 -17.74 -0.35 -14.96
CA GLN A 94 -19.21 -0.30 -15.08
C GLN A 94 -19.90 -1.46 -14.34
N SER A 95 -19.16 -2.49 -13.94
CA SER A 95 -19.70 -3.67 -13.27
C SER A 95 -20.15 -3.38 -11.84
N LYS A 96 -21.14 -4.11 -11.31
CA LYS A 96 -21.79 -3.84 -10.01
C LYS A 96 -20.83 -3.62 -8.83
N ALA A 97 -19.77 -4.42 -8.74
CA ALA A 97 -18.80 -4.38 -7.64
C ALA A 97 -17.38 -4.68 -8.13
N PHE A 98 -16.99 -4.05 -9.25
CA PHE A 98 -15.70 -4.30 -9.92
C PHE A 98 -15.44 -5.78 -10.25
N ILE A 99 -16.51 -6.51 -10.59
CA ILE A 99 -16.47 -7.93 -10.94
C ILE A 99 -15.97 -8.04 -12.39
N PRO A 100 -14.81 -8.66 -12.64
CA PRO A 100 -14.28 -8.81 -13.98
C PRO A 100 -14.93 -9.99 -14.72
N ARG A 101 -14.96 -9.93 -16.06
CA ARG A 101 -15.38 -11.08 -16.90
C ARG A 101 -14.37 -12.22 -16.85
N ALA A 102 -13.09 -11.85 -16.81
CA ALA A 102 -11.97 -12.76 -16.65
C ALA A 102 -11.04 -12.18 -15.58
N VAL A 103 -10.66 -13.01 -14.60
CA VAL A 103 -9.81 -12.58 -13.51
C VAL A 103 -8.40 -12.32 -14.04
N PHE A 104 -7.95 -11.07 -13.96
CA PHE A 104 -6.57 -10.70 -14.27
C PHE A 104 -5.70 -10.87 -13.03
N HIS A 105 -4.90 -11.94 -13.00
CA HIS A 105 -4.13 -12.31 -11.80
C HIS A 105 -2.63 -12.50 -12.03
N LEU A 106 -2.09 -11.87 -13.09
CA LEU A 106 -0.67 -11.86 -13.40
C LEU A 106 0.14 -11.14 -12.33
N LYS A 107 1.40 -11.55 -12.16
CA LYS A 107 2.34 -11.00 -11.18
C LYS A 107 3.75 -11.14 -11.71
N THR A 108 4.14 -10.17 -12.53
CA THR A 108 5.38 -10.21 -13.27
C THR A 108 5.92 -8.82 -13.53
N ALA A 109 7.24 -8.70 -13.55
CA ALA A 109 7.95 -7.52 -14.02
C ALA A 109 9.15 -7.95 -14.85
N LEU A 110 9.41 -7.28 -15.97
CA LEU A 110 10.52 -7.60 -16.84
C LEU A 110 11.20 -6.34 -17.40
N THR A 111 12.47 -6.50 -17.73
CA THR A 111 13.23 -5.54 -18.53
C THR A 111 13.35 -6.06 -19.96
N LEU A 112 13.38 -5.12 -20.92
CA LEU A 112 13.47 -5.43 -22.34
C LEU A 112 14.86 -5.15 -22.88
N GLN A 113 15.18 -5.71 -24.02
CA GLN A 113 16.32 -5.34 -24.84
C GLN A 113 15.92 -4.17 -25.77
N LYS A 114 16.90 -3.56 -26.45
CA LYS A 114 16.65 -2.45 -27.39
C LYS A 114 15.64 -2.81 -28.50
N ASN A 115 15.60 -4.07 -28.92
CA ASN A 115 14.68 -4.58 -29.93
C ASN A 115 13.30 -4.99 -29.37
N GLY A 116 13.04 -4.75 -28.08
CA GLY A 116 11.80 -5.14 -27.41
C GLY A 116 11.75 -6.60 -26.92
N TYR A 117 12.78 -7.42 -27.17
CA TYR A 117 12.84 -8.79 -26.68
C TYR A 117 13.05 -8.82 -25.15
N PRO A 118 12.43 -9.75 -24.38
CA PRO A 118 12.64 -9.81 -22.94
C PRO A 118 14.10 -10.09 -22.57
N CYS A 119 14.62 -9.39 -21.56
CA CYS A 119 15.97 -9.54 -21.05
C CYS A 119 15.97 -10.39 -19.77
N GLN A 120 15.35 -9.86 -18.71
CA GLN A 120 15.17 -10.56 -17.45
C GLN A 120 13.76 -10.31 -16.92
N GLN A 121 13.20 -11.28 -16.24
CA GLN A 121 11.85 -11.23 -15.67
C GLN A 121 11.87 -11.73 -14.23
N ILE A 122 11.04 -11.13 -13.41
CA ILE A 122 10.57 -11.69 -12.14
C ILE A 122 9.12 -12.09 -12.34
N VAL A 123 8.80 -13.32 -11.97
CA VAL A 123 7.44 -13.86 -11.96
C VAL A 123 7.22 -14.60 -10.65
N GLY A 124 6.05 -14.44 -10.03
CA GLY A 124 5.80 -15.03 -8.71
C GLY A 124 4.40 -14.79 -8.18
N SER A 125 4.26 -14.88 -6.85
CA SER A 125 2.98 -14.70 -6.14
C SER A 125 2.77 -13.29 -5.57
N GLY A 126 3.81 -12.44 -5.55
CA GLY A 126 3.74 -11.08 -5.02
C GLY A 126 3.08 -10.07 -5.96
N ASN A 127 2.06 -9.37 -5.47
CA ASN A 127 1.46 -8.21 -6.15
C ASN A 127 2.21 -6.90 -5.84
N LEU A 128 1.81 -5.79 -6.46
CA LEU A 128 2.38 -4.46 -6.20
C LEU A 128 1.82 -3.85 -4.90
N SER A 129 2.06 -4.54 -3.78
CA SER A 129 1.85 -4.08 -2.42
C SER A 129 3.13 -4.20 -1.61
N ALA A 130 3.22 -3.50 -0.47
CA ALA A 130 4.41 -3.60 0.36
C ALA A 130 4.64 -5.06 0.80
N SER A 131 3.59 -5.78 1.23
CA SER A 131 3.67 -7.20 1.57
C SER A 131 4.17 -8.05 0.40
N GLY A 132 3.59 -7.90 -0.79
CA GLY A 132 3.98 -8.68 -1.96
C GLY A 132 5.40 -8.39 -2.45
N LEU A 133 5.94 -7.21 -2.13
CA LEU A 133 7.26 -6.76 -2.57
C LEU A 133 8.37 -7.03 -1.56
N THR A 134 8.09 -7.06 -0.25
CA THR A 134 9.15 -7.02 0.77
C THR A 134 9.02 -8.04 1.90
N SER A 135 7.86 -8.19 2.56
CA SER A 135 7.74 -8.92 3.83
C SER A 135 6.92 -10.21 3.74
N GLY A 136 5.97 -10.29 2.82
CA GLY A 136 5.08 -11.43 2.67
C GLY A 136 5.87 -12.68 2.35
N ILE A 137 5.35 -13.83 2.75
CA ILE A 137 5.92 -15.11 2.33
C ILE A 137 5.49 -15.35 0.89
N GLU A 138 6.38 -15.05 -0.05
CA GLU A 138 6.08 -15.08 -1.48
C GLU A 138 7.03 -16.04 -2.21
N ALA A 139 6.53 -16.75 -3.20
CA ALA A 139 7.35 -17.57 -4.09
C ALA A 139 7.54 -16.86 -5.43
N GLY A 140 8.76 -16.92 -5.97
CA GLY A 140 9.05 -16.31 -7.25
C GLY A 140 10.22 -16.96 -7.97
N CYS A 141 10.46 -16.49 -9.19
CA CYS A 141 11.59 -16.90 -10.01
C CYS A 141 12.11 -15.72 -10.82
N VAL A 142 13.44 -15.58 -10.85
CA VAL A 142 14.13 -14.74 -11.82
C VAL A 142 14.42 -15.56 -13.07
N VAL A 143 13.89 -15.13 -14.21
CA VAL A 143 14.11 -15.72 -15.52
C VAL A 143 15.10 -14.86 -16.28
N ASP A 144 16.19 -15.47 -16.75
CA ASP A 144 17.15 -14.86 -17.65
C ASP A 144 16.89 -15.37 -19.07
N TYR A 145 16.47 -14.48 -19.97
CA TYR A 145 16.08 -14.85 -21.31
C TYR A 145 17.25 -15.19 -22.24
N SER A 146 18.49 -14.95 -21.82
CA SER A 146 19.66 -15.52 -22.50
C SER A 146 19.72 -17.05 -22.40
N GLN A 147 19.03 -17.63 -21.40
CA GLN A 147 18.97 -19.07 -21.13
C GLN A 147 17.63 -19.70 -21.55
N VAL A 148 16.71 -18.91 -22.11
CA VAL A 148 15.39 -19.37 -22.54
C VAL A 148 15.38 -19.50 -24.06
N SER A 149 14.77 -20.56 -24.59
CA SER A 149 14.63 -20.71 -26.04
C SER A 149 13.96 -19.48 -26.66
N HIS A 150 14.50 -18.97 -27.76
CA HIS A 150 14.01 -17.73 -28.39
C HIS A 150 12.48 -17.73 -28.59
N LYS A 151 11.93 -18.85 -29.10
CA LYS A 151 10.50 -19.08 -29.31
C LYS A 151 9.65 -18.80 -28.07
N ARG A 152 10.10 -19.23 -26.88
CA ARG A 152 9.35 -19.01 -25.61
C ARG A 152 9.38 -17.55 -25.17
N GLY A 153 10.51 -16.86 -25.33
CA GLY A 153 10.58 -15.42 -25.05
C GLY A 153 9.74 -14.60 -26.01
N THR A 154 9.73 -14.94 -27.30
CA THR A 154 8.82 -14.33 -28.28
C THR A 154 7.36 -14.56 -27.90
N ALA A 155 6.98 -15.80 -27.57
CA ALA A 155 5.60 -16.10 -27.18
C ALA A 155 5.14 -15.30 -25.95
N LEU A 156 6.02 -15.15 -24.92
CA LEU A 156 5.71 -14.33 -23.75
C LEU A 156 5.44 -12.87 -24.17
N ILE A 157 6.40 -12.23 -24.84
CA ILE A 157 6.28 -10.80 -25.12
C ILE A 157 5.10 -10.53 -26.07
N THR A 158 4.88 -11.37 -27.08
CA THR A 158 3.69 -11.25 -27.95
C THR A 158 2.39 -11.31 -27.14
N THR A 159 2.29 -12.23 -26.18
CA THR A 159 1.09 -12.32 -25.32
C THR A 159 0.91 -11.07 -24.45
N LEU A 160 1.99 -10.53 -23.87
CA LEU A 160 1.93 -9.31 -23.06
C LEU A 160 1.56 -8.08 -23.89
N GLU A 161 2.08 -7.97 -25.11
CA GLU A 161 1.72 -6.90 -26.05
C GLU A 161 0.25 -7.00 -26.47
N GLU A 162 -0.27 -8.20 -26.75
CA GLU A 162 -1.70 -8.36 -27.05
C GLU A 162 -2.60 -7.96 -25.87
N LEU A 163 -2.20 -8.30 -24.64
CA LEU A 163 -2.91 -7.87 -23.44
C LEU A 163 -2.84 -6.35 -23.26
N TRP A 164 -1.68 -5.76 -23.51
CA TRP A 164 -1.47 -4.31 -23.45
C TRP A 164 -2.34 -3.56 -24.45
N GLU A 165 -2.38 -4.01 -25.70
CA GLU A 165 -3.16 -3.34 -26.76
C GLU A 165 -4.67 -3.44 -26.57
N LYS A 166 -5.15 -4.51 -25.93
CA LYS A 166 -6.57 -4.68 -25.58
C LYS A 166 -6.97 -3.97 -24.29
N ALA A 167 -6.00 -3.56 -23.47
CA ALA A 167 -6.25 -2.92 -22.19
C ALA A 167 -6.67 -1.45 -22.34
N THR A 168 -7.43 -0.96 -21.38
CA THR A 168 -7.93 0.43 -21.37
C THR A 168 -6.89 1.37 -20.79
N PRO A 169 -6.52 2.49 -21.45
CA PRO A 169 -5.70 3.54 -20.85
C PRO A 169 -6.27 4.07 -19.54
N LEU A 170 -5.39 4.31 -18.55
CA LEU A 170 -5.81 4.72 -17.21
C LEU A 170 -6.66 5.99 -17.24
N GLU A 171 -6.27 6.97 -18.05
CA GLU A 171 -6.94 8.27 -18.20
C GLU A 171 -8.41 8.16 -18.64
N GLU A 172 -8.78 7.08 -19.33
CA GLU A 172 -10.16 6.87 -19.78
C GLU A 172 -11.08 6.36 -18.67
N VAL A 173 -10.54 5.84 -17.57
CA VAL A 173 -11.32 5.15 -16.52
C VAL A 173 -11.07 5.63 -15.11
N LEU A 174 -9.99 6.37 -14.86
CA LEU A 174 -9.56 6.73 -13.51
C LEU A 174 -10.62 7.53 -12.74
N HIS A 175 -11.25 8.52 -13.39
CA HIS A 175 -12.26 9.36 -12.74
C HIS A 175 -13.48 8.56 -12.29
N ASP A 176 -14.06 7.78 -13.21
CA ASP A 176 -15.23 6.94 -12.93
C ASP A 176 -14.88 5.86 -11.91
N TYR A 177 -13.68 5.27 -12.01
CA TYR A 177 -13.19 4.29 -11.04
C TYR A 177 -13.10 4.89 -9.64
N GLN A 178 -12.53 6.09 -9.50
CA GLN A 178 -12.42 6.80 -8.22
C GLN A 178 -13.78 7.06 -7.57
N THR A 179 -14.72 7.59 -8.34
CA THR A 179 -16.07 7.87 -7.87
C THR A 179 -16.74 6.60 -7.36
N ARG A 180 -16.71 5.52 -8.16
CA ARG A 180 -17.34 4.26 -7.78
C ARG A 180 -16.61 3.53 -6.65
N TYR A 181 -15.28 3.66 -6.57
CA TYR A 181 -14.50 3.06 -5.49
C TYR A 181 -14.93 3.62 -4.14
N ALA A 182 -15.15 4.94 -4.08
CA ALA A 182 -15.66 5.62 -2.89
C ALA A 182 -17.10 5.21 -2.51
N GLU A 183 -17.90 4.76 -3.48
CA GLU A 183 -19.27 4.29 -3.26
C GLU A 183 -19.35 2.82 -2.83
N ILE A 184 -18.49 1.96 -3.38
CA ILE A 184 -18.62 0.49 -3.27
C ILE A 184 -17.72 -0.09 -2.18
N ILE A 185 -16.46 0.33 -2.14
CA ILE A 185 -15.42 -0.30 -1.31
C ILE A 185 -15.23 0.48 -0.01
N GLU A 186 -15.31 1.79 -0.11
CA GLU A 186 -15.10 2.67 1.02
C GLU A 186 -16.21 2.53 2.08
N PRO A 187 -15.87 2.40 3.38
CA PRO A 187 -16.86 2.20 4.43
C PRO A 187 -17.78 3.43 4.56
N THR A 188 -19.03 3.17 4.90
CA THR A 188 -20.03 4.21 5.21
C THR A 188 -19.63 4.97 6.47
N VAL A 189 -19.60 6.29 6.36
CA VAL A 189 -19.36 7.19 7.50
C VAL A 189 -20.69 7.36 8.22
N PHE A 190 -20.75 6.95 9.50
CA PHE A 190 -21.91 7.19 10.34
C PHE A 190 -21.59 8.39 11.25
N GLY A 191 -22.52 9.34 11.36
CA GLY A 191 -22.33 10.55 12.17
C GLY A 191 -21.96 10.21 13.61
N SER A 192 -21.19 11.07 14.26
CA SER A 192 -20.78 10.89 15.65
C SER A 192 -22.02 10.74 16.54
N GLY A 193 -22.33 9.51 16.96
CA GLY A 193 -23.21 9.31 18.10
C GLY A 193 -22.60 10.04 19.29
N ASN A 194 -23.39 10.87 19.97
CA ASN A 194 -23.00 11.64 21.16
C ASN A 194 -22.74 10.74 22.40
N GLY A 195 -22.10 9.58 22.23
CA GLY A 195 -21.76 8.69 23.32
C GLY A 195 -20.27 8.77 23.62
N ASP A 196 -19.94 9.09 24.87
CA ASP A 196 -18.64 8.81 25.49
C ASP A 196 -18.38 7.28 25.44
N HIS A 197 -17.95 6.77 24.28
CA HIS A 197 -17.71 5.34 24.05
C HIS A 197 -16.26 4.91 24.30
N ALA A 198 -15.44 5.79 24.87
CA ALA A 198 -14.01 5.51 25.12
C ALA A 198 -13.80 4.32 26.08
N GLU A 199 -14.76 4.03 26.96
CA GLU A 199 -14.69 2.90 27.91
C GLU A 199 -15.10 1.55 27.31
N VAL A 200 -15.75 1.52 26.13
CA VAL A 200 -16.23 0.29 25.47
C VAL A 200 -15.42 -0.05 24.20
N ALA A 201 -14.59 0.87 23.71
CA ALA A 201 -13.81 0.66 22.49
C ALA A 201 -12.57 -0.20 22.74
N SER A 202 -12.57 -1.43 22.22
CA SER A 202 -11.43 -2.36 22.29
C SER A 202 -10.24 -1.92 21.42
N LEU A 203 -10.50 -1.17 20.34
CA LEU A 203 -9.51 -0.88 19.31
C LEU A 203 -9.86 0.45 18.60
N PHE A 204 -8.85 1.29 18.40
CA PHE A 204 -8.93 2.50 17.57
C PHE A 204 -8.27 2.24 16.23
N TRP A 205 -8.84 2.74 15.14
CA TRP A 205 -8.27 2.58 13.80
C TRP A 205 -8.22 3.90 13.05
N ILE A 206 -7.26 4.02 12.14
CA ILE A 206 -7.13 5.17 11.25
C ILE A 206 -6.49 4.77 9.92
N ASP A 207 -7.10 5.23 8.83
CA ASP A 207 -6.49 5.28 7.51
C ASP A 207 -5.40 6.35 7.51
N VAL A 208 -4.15 5.92 7.32
CA VAL A 208 -2.98 6.81 7.34
C VAL A 208 -2.94 7.68 6.10
N GLY A 209 -3.37 7.17 4.95
CA GLY A 209 -3.15 7.75 3.62
C GLY A 209 -1.67 7.85 3.26
N TYR A 210 -0.93 8.76 3.91
CA TYR A 210 0.51 8.93 3.77
C TYR A 210 1.16 9.28 5.12
N VAL A 211 2.44 8.98 5.24
CA VAL A 211 3.25 9.46 6.36
C VAL A 211 4.18 10.59 5.93
N THR A 212 4.51 11.46 6.88
CA THR A 212 5.52 12.49 6.71
C THR A 212 6.88 11.83 6.42
N LYS A 213 7.55 12.25 5.35
CA LYS A 213 8.92 11.81 5.01
C LYS A 213 9.95 12.49 5.91
N ASN A 214 10.04 12.04 7.15
CA ASN A 214 10.90 12.61 8.20
C ASN A 214 12.22 11.85 8.43
N ARG A 215 12.56 10.87 7.56
CA ARG A 215 13.70 9.95 7.75
C ARG A 215 14.69 9.94 6.57
N GLY A 216 14.58 10.89 5.64
CA GLY A 216 15.34 10.93 4.39
C GLY A 216 14.51 10.44 3.20
N GLU A 217 15.00 10.67 1.98
CA GLU A 217 14.28 10.37 0.73
C GLU A 217 14.12 8.85 0.53
N ASP A 218 15.18 8.09 0.78
CA ASP A 218 15.25 6.64 0.55
C ASP A 218 14.80 5.80 1.75
N LYS A 219 14.11 6.42 2.73
CA LYS A 219 13.56 5.71 3.89
C LYS A 219 12.05 5.94 4.01
N PRO A 220 11.27 4.91 4.42
CA PRO A 220 9.90 5.09 4.86
C PRO A 220 9.80 6.12 5.98
N GLY A 221 8.79 6.99 5.87
CA GLY A 221 8.43 7.90 6.96
C GLY A 221 7.81 7.13 8.13
N ASN A 222 7.71 7.79 9.28
CA ASN A 222 7.07 7.19 10.46
C ASN A 222 6.29 8.20 11.30
N GLN A 223 5.84 9.31 10.71
CA GLN A 223 5.05 10.32 11.42
C GLN A 223 3.78 10.63 10.65
N PHE A 224 2.66 10.75 11.36
CA PHE A 224 1.39 11.11 10.74
C PHE A 224 0.53 11.93 11.69
N ASP A 225 -0.48 12.58 11.12
CA ASP A 225 -1.42 13.42 11.85
C ASP A 225 -2.69 12.62 12.18
N LEU A 226 -3.07 12.68 13.45
CA LEU A 226 -4.28 12.15 14.06
C LEU A 226 -5.30 13.29 14.30
N PRO A 227 -6.61 13.00 14.23
CA PRO A 227 -7.65 13.94 14.66
C PRO A 227 -7.41 14.47 16.08
N LYS A 228 -7.76 15.73 16.34
CA LYS A 228 -7.76 16.30 17.69
C LYS A 228 -8.65 15.46 18.62
N GLY A 229 -8.14 15.10 19.79
CA GLY A 229 -8.80 14.25 20.78
C GLY A 229 -8.46 12.76 20.67
N SER A 230 -7.68 12.33 19.66
CA SER A 230 -7.40 10.91 19.45
C SER A 230 -6.57 10.26 20.56
N HIS A 231 -5.77 11.05 21.28
CA HIS A 231 -5.00 10.62 22.45
C HIS A 231 -5.85 9.89 23.49
N VAL A 232 -7.14 10.26 23.62
CA VAL A 232 -8.07 9.61 24.53
C VAL A 232 -8.32 8.17 24.13
N TYR A 233 -8.33 7.83 22.84
CA TYR A 233 -8.44 6.44 22.35
C TYR A 233 -7.14 5.65 22.51
N LEU A 234 -6.01 6.33 22.68
CA LEU A 234 -4.69 5.72 22.89
C LEU A 234 -4.33 5.59 24.39
N GLY A 235 -5.28 5.83 25.30
CA GLY A 235 -5.09 5.65 26.74
C GLY A 235 -4.39 6.81 27.44
N VAL A 236 -4.15 7.92 26.72
CA VAL A 236 -3.60 9.14 27.30
C VAL A 236 -4.73 9.93 27.96
N LYS A 237 -4.46 10.48 29.15
CA LYS A 237 -5.42 11.32 29.87
C LYS A 237 -5.89 12.48 28.99
N LYS A 238 -7.18 12.79 29.06
CA LYS A 238 -7.79 13.89 28.31
C LYS A 238 -7.11 15.22 28.68
N VAL A 239 -6.54 15.89 27.67
CA VAL A 239 -5.97 17.23 27.83
C VAL A 239 -6.93 18.25 27.23
N HIS A 240 -7.43 19.16 28.07
CA HIS A 240 -8.25 20.28 27.63
C HIS A 240 -7.34 21.39 27.08
N ASP A 241 -7.69 21.92 25.90
CA ASP A 241 -7.00 23.04 25.23
C ASP A 241 -5.47 22.93 25.22
N PRO A 242 -4.91 21.85 24.63
CA PRO A 242 -3.47 21.65 24.60
C PRO A 242 -2.78 22.80 23.87
N LYS A 243 -1.68 23.29 24.45
CA LYS A 243 -0.84 24.31 23.81
C LYS A 243 -0.25 23.76 22.50
N ARG A 244 -0.17 24.58 21.45
CA ARG A 244 0.49 24.18 20.20
C ARG A 244 1.94 23.76 20.45
N ASN A 245 2.40 22.74 19.75
CA ASN A 245 3.73 22.12 19.89
C ASN A 245 4.03 21.57 21.30
N SER A 246 3.01 21.17 22.06
CA SER A 246 3.17 20.52 23.37
C SER A 246 3.13 19.00 23.28
N VAL A 247 3.75 18.33 24.26
CA VAL A 247 3.65 16.88 24.43
C VAL A 247 2.31 16.55 25.09
N LEU A 248 1.58 15.58 24.54
CA LEU A 248 0.34 15.05 25.13
C LEU A 248 0.62 13.84 26.01
N GLY A 249 1.60 13.01 25.62
CA GLY A 249 2.02 11.84 26.37
C GLY A 249 3.04 10.99 25.64
N THR A 250 3.37 9.86 26.25
CA THR A 250 4.17 8.78 25.66
C THR A 250 3.32 7.51 25.57
N LEU A 251 3.56 6.73 24.53
CA LEU A 251 2.92 5.45 24.28
C LEU A 251 3.99 4.37 24.24
N ASN A 252 3.75 3.25 24.93
CA ASN A 252 4.54 2.04 24.80
C ASN A 252 3.93 1.20 23.68
N ILE A 253 4.47 1.30 22.47
CA ILE A 253 3.92 0.59 21.31
C ILE A 253 4.59 -0.76 21.21
N LYS A 254 3.81 -1.84 21.35
CA LYS A 254 4.24 -3.20 21.10
C LYS A 254 4.20 -3.48 19.61
N THR A 255 5.33 -3.94 19.07
CA THR A 255 5.55 -4.14 17.63
C THR A 255 5.36 -5.62 17.24
N PRO A 256 5.23 -5.95 15.93
CA PRO A 256 4.99 -7.31 15.45
C PRO A 256 6.03 -8.33 15.90
N ASP A 257 7.29 -7.91 16.08
CA ASP A 257 8.37 -8.73 16.62
C ASP A 257 8.34 -8.88 18.16
N GLY A 258 7.38 -8.23 18.82
CA GLY A 258 7.20 -8.24 20.27
C GLY A 258 8.00 -7.19 21.03
N GLU A 259 8.83 -6.38 20.37
CA GLU A 259 9.55 -5.29 21.02
C GLU A 259 8.61 -4.15 21.46
N ILE A 260 9.04 -3.37 22.44
CA ILE A 260 8.31 -2.20 22.93
C ILE A 260 9.06 -0.95 22.53
N ALA A 261 8.42 -0.13 21.71
CA ALA A 261 8.93 1.14 21.23
C ALA A 261 8.20 2.30 21.93
N GLU A 262 8.89 3.01 22.84
CA GLU A 262 8.34 4.23 23.43
C GLU A 262 8.24 5.34 22.37
N ARG A 263 7.04 5.90 22.20
CA ARG A 263 6.77 6.91 21.17
C ARG A 263 5.99 8.09 21.72
N ARG A 264 6.43 9.29 21.34
CA ARG A 264 5.80 10.55 21.78
C ARG A 264 4.58 10.88 20.93
N LEU A 265 3.52 11.28 21.61
CA LEU A 265 2.34 11.91 21.06
C LEU A 265 2.37 13.40 21.40
N ARG A 266 2.18 14.25 20.40
CA ARG A 266 2.23 15.72 20.58
C ARG A 266 1.06 16.42 19.91
N PHE A 267 0.70 17.59 20.40
CA PHE A 267 -0.23 18.49 19.73
C PHE A 267 0.55 19.40 18.77
N GLY A 268 0.27 19.26 17.47
CA GLY A 268 0.95 19.99 16.41
C GLY A 268 0.48 21.44 16.27
N ASN A 269 1.26 22.24 15.55
CA ASN A 269 0.91 23.63 15.23
C ASN A 269 -0.34 23.76 14.35
N ASN A 270 -0.67 22.72 13.59
CA ASN A 270 -1.86 22.62 12.74
C ASN A 270 -3.13 22.16 13.49
N GLU A 271 -3.08 22.17 14.84
CA GLU A 271 -4.18 21.75 15.71
C GLU A 271 -4.58 20.27 15.56
N MET A 272 -3.70 19.47 14.96
CA MET A 272 -3.81 18.02 14.86
C MET A 272 -2.86 17.38 15.87
N GLU A 273 -3.18 16.16 16.28
CA GLU A 273 -2.24 15.37 17.07
C GLU A 273 -1.24 14.69 16.15
N LYS A 274 0.02 14.58 16.56
CA LYS A 274 1.07 13.96 15.76
C LYS A 274 1.70 12.83 16.55
N LEU A 275 1.63 11.64 15.98
CA LEU A 275 2.26 10.44 16.52
C LEU A 275 3.49 10.08 15.69
N THR A 276 4.59 9.80 16.38
CA THR A 276 5.75 9.13 15.78
C THR A 276 5.59 7.64 15.98
N LEU A 277 5.56 6.86 14.90
CA LEU A 277 5.43 5.42 14.92
C LEU A 277 6.79 4.73 15.13
N PRO A 278 6.81 3.44 15.48
CA PRO A 278 8.02 2.62 15.39
C PRO A 278 8.69 2.78 14.02
N ILE A 279 10.02 2.71 13.97
CA ILE A 279 10.75 2.79 12.72
C ILE A 279 10.45 1.50 11.93
N PRO A 280 9.90 1.57 10.71
CA PRO A 280 9.38 0.36 10.07
C PRO A 280 10.40 -0.78 10.02
N GLU A 281 11.58 -0.47 9.46
CA GLU A 281 12.62 -1.44 9.16
C GLU A 281 13.26 -2.05 10.43
N GLN A 282 13.06 -1.44 11.59
CA GLN A 282 13.59 -1.93 12.87
C GLN A 282 12.64 -2.87 13.58
N TYR A 283 11.32 -2.73 13.34
CA TYR A 283 10.29 -3.30 14.20
C TYR A 283 9.29 -4.19 13.45
N GLY A 284 9.72 -4.78 12.32
CA GLY A 284 8.89 -5.70 11.54
C GLY A 284 7.77 -5.05 10.72
N TYR A 285 7.83 -3.74 10.45
CA TYR A 285 6.94 -3.09 9.48
C TYR A 285 7.69 -2.73 8.20
N GLU A 286 6.98 -2.59 7.08
CA GLU A 286 7.61 -2.23 5.80
C GLU A 286 7.50 -0.72 5.52
N CYS A 287 6.27 -0.22 5.58
CA CYS A 287 5.88 1.18 5.50
C CYS A 287 4.48 1.33 6.09
N TYR A 288 4.11 2.57 6.39
CA TYR A 288 2.76 2.91 6.87
C TYR A 288 1.93 3.65 5.82
N ASP A 289 2.53 4.07 4.70
CA ASP A 289 1.83 4.72 3.60
C ASP A 289 0.73 3.78 3.05
N GLY A 290 -0.48 4.31 2.89
CA GLY A 290 -1.64 3.56 2.40
C GLY A 290 -2.22 2.50 3.34
N LYS A 291 -1.64 2.32 4.54
CA LYS A 291 -2.10 1.33 5.51
C LYS A 291 -3.24 1.88 6.39
N ILE A 292 -4.06 0.97 6.89
CA ILE A 292 -4.90 1.22 8.06
C ILE A 292 -4.14 0.76 9.30
N LEU A 293 -3.97 1.65 10.26
CA LEU A 293 -3.37 1.32 11.54
C LEU A 293 -4.44 1.02 12.57
N THR A 294 -4.25 -0.06 13.32
CA THR A 294 -5.05 -0.37 14.51
C THR A 294 -4.20 -0.15 15.76
N PHE A 295 -4.84 0.35 16.81
CA PHE A 295 -4.25 0.61 18.11
C PHE A 295 -5.15 -0.06 19.16
N ARG A 296 -4.69 -1.19 19.68
CA ARG A 296 -5.41 -1.96 20.70
C ARG A 296 -4.68 -1.82 22.03
N ARG A 297 -5.42 -1.52 23.10
CA ARG A 297 -4.82 -1.40 24.44
C ARG A 297 -4.67 -2.77 25.08
N GLU A 298 -3.48 -3.04 25.61
CA GLU A 298 -3.18 -4.21 26.44
C GLU A 298 -2.43 -3.73 27.70
N GLY A 299 -3.16 -3.51 28.80
CA GLY A 299 -2.58 -2.91 30.01
C GLY A 299 -2.02 -1.51 29.74
N ASN A 300 -0.70 -1.35 29.93
CA ASN A 300 0.03 -0.10 29.68
C ASN A 300 0.66 -0.01 28.28
N GLU A 301 0.41 -1.02 27.44
CA GLU A 301 0.95 -1.13 26.08
C GLU A 301 -0.14 -0.90 25.02
N ILE A 302 0.30 -0.48 23.85
CA ILE A 302 -0.53 -0.36 22.66
C ILE A 302 0.00 -1.35 21.62
N VAL A 303 -0.79 -2.37 21.31
CA VAL A 303 -0.51 -3.24 20.18
C VAL A 303 -0.86 -2.48 18.91
N LEU A 304 0.15 -2.29 18.05
CA LEU A 304 0.00 -1.66 16.74
C LEU A 304 -0.02 -2.73 15.66
N GLU A 305 -0.99 -2.65 14.76
CA GLU A 305 -1.01 -3.43 13.52
C GLU A 305 -1.10 -2.45 12.34
N ALA A 306 -0.47 -2.82 11.21
CA ALA A 306 -0.52 -2.05 9.97
C ALA A 306 -1.02 -2.94 8.84
N LEU A 307 -2.28 -2.72 8.43
CA LEU A 307 -3.01 -3.59 7.53
C LEU A 307 -3.22 -2.92 6.17
N GLU A 308 -3.27 -3.72 5.10
CA GLU A 308 -3.88 -3.22 3.86
C GLU A 308 -5.37 -2.95 4.10
N PRO A 309 -5.99 -1.98 3.40
CA PRO A 309 -7.39 -1.67 3.58
C PRO A 309 -8.31 -2.89 3.46
N ASP A 310 -8.08 -3.75 2.48
CA ASP A 310 -8.91 -4.94 2.26
C ASP A 310 -8.80 -5.94 3.41
N ASP A 311 -7.59 -6.17 3.92
CA ASP A 311 -7.36 -7.05 5.08
C ASP A 311 -8.05 -6.51 6.32
N PHE A 312 -7.99 -5.19 6.53
CA PHE A 312 -8.69 -4.52 7.62
C PHE A 312 -10.21 -4.68 7.49
N PHE A 313 -10.81 -4.38 6.33
CA PHE A 313 -12.27 -4.47 6.18
C PHE A 313 -12.78 -5.91 6.17
N GLN A 314 -12.00 -6.85 5.66
CA GLN A 314 -12.32 -8.27 5.75
C GLN A 314 -12.33 -8.74 7.22
N THR A 315 -11.36 -8.30 8.02
CA THR A 315 -11.18 -8.71 9.41
C THR A 315 -12.14 -7.99 10.37
N TYR A 316 -12.19 -6.66 10.27
CA TYR A 316 -12.85 -5.78 11.24
C TYR A 316 -14.08 -5.05 10.68
N GLY A 317 -14.35 -5.10 9.38
CA GLY A 317 -15.40 -4.30 8.74
C GLY A 317 -16.81 -4.51 9.32
N LYS A 318 -17.12 -5.73 9.77
CA LYS A 318 -18.40 -6.07 10.43
C LYS A 318 -18.49 -5.63 11.89
N HIS A 319 -17.36 -5.22 12.47
CA HIS A 319 -17.20 -4.87 13.88
C HIS A 319 -16.90 -3.38 14.09
N LEU A 320 -17.01 -2.56 13.03
CA LEU A 320 -16.85 -1.11 13.13
C LEU A 320 -17.95 -0.51 14.00
N SER A 321 -17.55 0.10 15.11
CA SER A 321 -18.46 0.79 16.03
C SER A 321 -18.60 2.27 15.71
N SER A 322 -17.56 2.84 15.08
CA SER A 322 -17.61 4.20 14.56
C SER A 322 -16.72 4.33 13.32
N CYS A 323 -17.12 5.23 12.43
CA CYS A 323 -16.33 5.64 11.27
C CYS A 323 -16.57 7.12 11.00
N SER A 324 -15.57 7.94 11.27
CA SER A 324 -15.51 9.38 11.04
C SER A 324 -14.57 9.72 9.90
N LYS A 325 -14.72 10.91 9.32
CA LYS A 325 -13.91 11.40 8.20
C LYS A 325 -13.19 12.69 8.56
N MET A 326 -11.89 12.75 8.27
CA MET A 326 -11.08 13.95 8.39
C MET A 326 -11.29 14.86 7.18
N LYS A 327 -10.94 16.15 7.30
CA LYS A 327 -10.95 17.10 6.17
C LYS A 327 -10.10 16.61 4.98
N SER A 328 -9.02 15.87 5.26
CA SER A 328 -8.14 15.26 4.25
C SER A 328 -8.77 14.10 3.47
N GLY A 329 -9.97 13.65 3.84
CA GLY A 329 -10.59 12.45 3.27
C GLY A 329 -10.34 11.17 4.06
N ARG A 330 -9.19 11.06 4.73
CA ARG A 330 -8.82 9.94 5.64
C ARG A 330 -9.90 9.63 6.66
N LYS A 331 -10.10 8.35 6.93
CA LYS A 331 -11.12 7.84 7.85
C LYS A 331 -10.49 7.31 9.13
N TYR A 332 -11.26 7.32 10.21
CA TYR A 332 -10.83 6.80 11.50
C TYR A 332 -12.04 6.42 12.34
N GLY A 333 -11.84 5.63 13.38
CA GLY A 333 -12.91 5.29 14.30
C GLY A 333 -12.50 4.21 15.27
N THR A 334 -13.49 3.43 15.70
CA THR A 334 -13.33 2.38 16.70
C THR A 334 -13.96 1.08 16.25
N VAL A 335 -13.42 -0.02 16.77
CA VAL A 335 -13.93 -1.39 16.60
C VAL A 335 -14.33 -1.93 17.97
N SER A 336 -15.50 -2.56 18.06
CA SER A 336 -15.95 -3.33 19.22
C SER A 336 -15.86 -4.81 18.90
N LEU A 337 -14.84 -5.46 19.45
CA LEU A 337 -14.71 -6.91 19.43
C LEU A 337 -15.54 -7.45 20.61
N HIS A 338 -16.49 -8.33 20.35
CA HIS A 338 -17.12 -9.10 21.42
C HIS A 338 -16.04 -9.98 22.04
N GLN A 339 -15.84 -9.84 23.36
CA GLN A 339 -14.92 -10.68 24.13
C GLN A 339 -15.45 -12.10 24.27
#